data_AF-A0A3M1KG37-F1
#
_entry.id   AF-A0A3M1KG37-F1
#
_cell.length_a   1.000
_cell.length_b   1.000
_cell.length_c   1.000
_cell.angle_alpha   90.00
_cell.angle_beta   90.00
_cell.angle_gamma   90.00
#
_symmetry.space_group_name_H-M   'P 1'
#
loop_
_entity.id
_entity.type
_entity.pdbx_description
1 polymer ?
#
loop_
_entity_poly.entity_id
_entity_poly.type
_entity_poly.pdbx_seq_one_letter_code
_entity_poly.pdbx_strand_id
1 'polypeptide(L)'
;MADTKGTRTMRWKLEDGTPIGEEELAEEITRVPRTRFWRLSHMVFLWPEDSDPADMSEGGGFYDGFALEIIAIEGGVEWLVQPVGGRAEDRIIDSEPTGARAVQAALARMETIVTDRIAAMKGK
;
A
#
# COMPACT_ATOMS: atom_id res chain seq x y z
N MET A 1 -19.43 2.18 29.68
CA MET A 1 -18.09 1.68 29.29
C MET A 1 -18.01 1.80 27.78
N ALA A 2 -17.20 2.72 27.28
CA ALA A 2 -17.07 2.95 25.85
C ALA A 2 -16.27 1.79 25.25
N ASP A 3 -16.94 1.00 24.42
CA ASP A 3 -16.33 -0.04 23.61
C ASP A 3 -15.36 0.65 22.65
N THR A 4 -14.06 0.55 22.94
CA THR A 4 -13.03 1.02 22.02
C THR A 4 -13.05 0.02 20.88
N LYS A 5 -13.84 0.32 19.84
CA LYS A 5 -13.71 -0.36 18.54
C LYS A 5 -12.25 -0.22 18.15
N GLY A 6 -11.46 -1.25 18.42
CA GLY A 6 -10.12 -1.36 17.87
C GLY A 6 -10.32 -1.27 16.37
N THR A 7 -9.81 -0.20 15.77
CA THR A 7 -9.64 -0.12 14.33
C THR A 7 -8.81 -1.36 13.99
N ARG A 8 -9.45 -2.39 13.43
CA ARG A 8 -8.72 -3.54 12.91
C ARG A 8 -7.85 -2.98 11.81
N THR A 9 -6.54 -2.89 12.05
CA THR A 9 -5.58 -2.56 11.01
C THR A 9 -5.80 -3.51 9.85
N MET A 10 -6.05 -2.95 8.66
CA MET A 10 -6.26 -3.73 7.45
C MET A 10 -5.05 -4.62 7.17
N ARG A 11 -5.31 -5.89 6.83
CA ARG A 11 -4.27 -6.85 6.43
C ARG A 11 -4.14 -6.87 4.92
N TRP A 12 -2.92 -7.11 4.44
CA TRP A 12 -2.54 -7.02 3.04
C TRP A 12 -2.02 -8.35 2.52
N LYS A 13 -2.19 -8.59 1.22
CA LYS A 13 -1.67 -9.77 0.54
C LYS A 13 -1.11 -9.43 -0.85
N LEU A 14 -0.23 -10.29 -1.34
CA LEU A 14 0.23 -10.31 -2.72
C LEU A 14 -0.86 -10.85 -3.67
N GLU A 15 -0.65 -10.71 -4.97
CA GLU A 15 -1.57 -11.19 -6.02
C GLU A 15 -1.89 -12.69 -5.90
N ASP A 16 -0.92 -13.51 -5.52
CA ASP A 16 -1.07 -14.96 -5.37
C ASP A 16 -1.77 -15.39 -4.06
N GLY A 17 -2.16 -14.42 -3.24
CA GLY A 17 -2.83 -14.65 -1.96
C GLY A 17 -1.90 -14.74 -0.75
N THR A 18 -0.58 -14.67 -0.94
CA THR A 18 0.39 -14.70 0.17
C THR A 18 0.18 -13.49 1.09
N PRO A 19 -0.13 -13.68 2.38
CA PRO A 19 -0.22 -12.58 3.34
C PRO A 19 1.14 -11.90 3.51
N ILE A 20 1.17 -10.58 3.62
CA ILE A 20 2.40 -9.82 3.84
C ILE A 20 2.28 -8.92 5.06
N GLY A 21 3.31 -8.96 5.92
CA GLY A 21 3.41 -8.09 7.10
C GLY A 21 4.13 -6.77 6.80
N GLU A 22 3.86 -5.74 7.61
CA GLU A 22 4.54 -4.44 7.46
C GLU A 22 6.06 -4.55 7.65
N GLU A 23 6.49 -5.32 8.66
CA GLU A 23 7.91 -5.52 8.99
C GLU A 23 8.64 -6.29 7.89
N GLU A 24 8.02 -7.34 7.35
CA GLU A 24 8.55 -8.12 6.24
C GLU A 24 8.75 -7.25 4.99
N LEU A 25 7.74 -6.44 4.65
CA LEU A 25 7.82 -5.51 3.54
C LEU A 25 8.93 -4.47 3.77
N ALA A 26 9.01 -3.89 4.98
CA ALA A 26 10.05 -2.94 5.34
C ALA A 26 11.47 -3.55 5.30
N GLU A 27 11.64 -4.80 5.72
CA GLU A 27 12.92 -5.50 5.67
C GLU A 27 13.39 -5.74 4.23
N GLU A 28 12.53 -6.27 3.37
CA GLU A 28 12.85 -6.51 1.95
C GLU A 28 13.32 -5.23 1.27
N ILE A 29 12.65 -4.11 1.55
CA ILE A 29 12.97 -2.81 0.94
C ILE A 29 14.24 -2.18 1.52
N THR A 30 14.55 -2.42 2.80
CA THR A 30 15.74 -1.82 3.45
C THR A 30 17.05 -2.54 3.16
N ARG A 31 17.00 -3.77 2.62
CA ARG A 31 18.17 -4.56 2.21
C ARG A 31 18.83 -4.07 0.91
N VAL A 32 18.25 -3.06 0.24
CA VAL A 32 18.73 -2.56 -1.04
C VAL A 32 20.02 -1.74 -0.89
N PRO A 33 21.10 -2.09 -1.63
CA PRO A 33 22.31 -1.28 -1.64
C PRO A 33 22.04 0.11 -2.23
N ARG A 34 22.31 1.16 -1.45
CA ARG A 34 22.30 2.55 -1.94
C ARG A 34 23.46 2.73 -2.92
N THR A 35 23.20 2.73 -4.21
CA THR A 35 24.23 3.03 -5.21
C THR A 35 24.09 4.46 -5.72
N ARG A 36 25.23 5.09 -6.04
CA ARG A 36 25.28 6.46 -6.56
C ARG A 36 24.72 6.61 -7.98
N PHE A 37 24.46 5.49 -8.67
CA PHE A 37 24.12 5.45 -10.10
C PHE A 37 22.80 4.74 -10.40
N TRP A 38 22.23 3.98 -9.45
CA TRP A 38 20.96 3.26 -9.62
C TRP A 38 20.02 3.55 -8.45
N ARG A 39 18.86 4.14 -8.75
CA ARG A 39 17.67 4.10 -7.89
C ARG A 39 17.01 2.75 -8.15
N LEU A 40 17.29 1.75 -7.33
CA LEU A 40 16.47 0.53 -7.36
C LEU A 40 15.13 0.91 -6.73
N SER A 41 14.06 0.86 -7.50
CA SER A 41 12.70 0.96 -6.96
C SER A 41 12.14 -0.44 -6.75
N HIS A 42 11.51 -0.67 -5.60
CA HIS A 42 10.75 -1.90 -5.36
C HIS A 42 9.29 -1.58 -5.64
N MET A 43 8.70 -2.30 -6.58
CA MET A 43 7.27 -2.24 -6.87
C MET A 43 6.63 -3.53 -6.38
N VAL A 44 5.62 -3.41 -5.53
CA VAL A 44 4.80 -4.51 -5.05
C VAL A 44 3.34 -4.21 -5.36
N PHE A 45 2.61 -5.23 -5.82
CA PHE A 45 1.17 -5.15 -5.98
C PHE A 45 0.50 -5.76 -4.76
N LEU A 46 -0.40 -4.99 -4.14
CA LEU A 46 -1.02 -5.31 -2.86
C LEU A 46 -2.55 -5.19 -2.96
N TRP A 47 -3.23 -6.15 -2.37
CA TRP A 47 -4.68 -6.12 -2.19
C TRP A 47 -5.05 -6.21 -0.71
N PRO A 48 -6.19 -5.63 -0.29
CA PRO A 48 -6.81 -5.98 0.96
C PRO A 48 -7.03 -7.50 1.03
N GLU A 49 -6.88 -8.07 2.23
CA GLU A 49 -6.99 -9.52 2.42
C GLU A 49 -8.33 -10.10 1.92
N ASP A 50 -9.41 -9.35 2.11
CA ASP A 50 -10.78 -9.74 1.76
C ASP A 50 -11.12 -9.54 0.26
N SER A 51 -10.26 -8.86 -0.52
CA SER A 51 -10.50 -8.66 -1.95
C SER A 51 -10.04 -9.87 -2.77
N ASP A 52 -10.72 -10.17 -3.88
CA ASP A 52 -10.34 -11.22 -4.84
C ASP A 52 -9.70 -10.60 -6.09
N PRO A 53 -8.37 -10.71 -6.28
CA PRO A 53 -7.71 -10.17 -7.48
C PRO A 53 -8.17 -10.82 -8.79
N ALA A 54 -8.82 -11.99 -8.76
CA ALA A 54 -9.33 -12.65 -9.96
C ALA A 54 -10.70 -12.08 -10.42
N ASP A 55 -11.42 -11.37 -9.55
CA ASP A 55 -12.67 -10.71 -9.88
C ASP A 55 -12.43 -9.28 -10.36
N MET A 56 -12.92 -8.89 -11.53
CA MET A 56 -12.73 -7.53 -12.08
C MET A 56 -13.68 -6.48 -11.47
N SER A 57 -14.30 -6.74 -10.32
CA SER A 57 -15.25 -5.84 -9.67
C SER A 57 -14.56 -4.74 -8.84
N GLU A 58 -15.31 -3.65 -8.58
CA GLU A 58 -14.98 -2.68 -7.53
C GLU A 58 -15.65 -3.10 -6.22
N GLY A 59 -14.97 -2.94 -5.09
CA GLY A 59 -15.54 -3.23 -3.77
C GLY A 59 -15.55 -4.71 -3.41
N GLY A 60 -14.40 -5.34 -3.58
CA GLY A 60 -14.13 -6.74 -3.30
C GLY A 60 -13.28 -7.41 -4.37
N GLY A 61 -12.90 -6.72 -5.44
CA GLY A 61 -12.20 -7.29 -6.59
C GLY A 61 -10.83 -6.67 -6.90
N PHE A 62 -10.33 -6.91 -8.09
CA PHE A 62 -9.06 -6.48 -8.66
C PHE A 62 -8.81 -4.98 -8.53
N TYR A 63 -9.84 -4.15 -8.70
CA TYR A 63 -9.72 -2.69 -8.64
C TYR A 63 -9.55 -2.12 -7.22
N ASP A 64 -9.61 -2.97 -6.20
CA ASP A 64 -9.23 -2.60 -4.83
C ASP A 64 -7.71 -2.65 -4.61
N GLY A 65 -6.95 -3.14 -5.60
CA GLY A 65 -5.51 -3.27 -5.51
C GLY A 65 -4.76 -1.96 -5.66
N PHE A 66 -3.49 -2.00 -5.26
CA PHE A 66 -2.53 -0.90 -5.40
C PHE A 66 -1.18 -1.41 -5.87
N ALA A 67 -0.51 -0.63 -6.70
CA ALA A 67 0.94 -0.72 -6.85
C ALA A 67 1.60 0.23 -5.86
N LEU A 68 2.41 -0.32 -4.96
CA LEU A 68 3.25 0.42 -4.04
C LEU A 68 4.69 0.40 -4.57
N GLU A 69 5.25 1.58 -4.82
CA GLU A 69 6.65 1.74 -5.19
C GLU A 69 7.41 2.47 -4.07
N ILE A 70 8.57 1.96 -3.69
CA ILE A 70 9.44 2.58 -2.69
C ILE A 70 10.81 2.87 -3.27
N ILE A 71 11.30 4.10 -3.06
CA ILE A 71 12.49 4.64 -3.70
C ILE A 71 13.40 5.26 -2.65
N ALA A 72 14.63 4.74 -2.52
CA ALA A 72 15.64 5.39 -1.69
C ALA A 72 16.07 6.73 -2.31
N ILE A 73 15.99 7.81 -1.53
CA ILE A 73 16.39 9.16 -1.93
C ILE A 73 17.47 9.70 -0.98
N GLU A 74 18.08 10.83 -1.33
CA GLU A 74 19.01 11.50 -0.42
C GLU A 74 18.28 11.96 0.84
N GLY A 75 18.75 11.51 2.01
CA GLY A 75 18.17 11.87 3.30
C GLY A 75 16.88 11.14 3.70
N GLY A 76 16.36 10.21 2.88
CA GLY A 76 15.11 9.51 3.22
C GLY A 76 14.68 8.44 2.22
N VAL A 77 13.38 8.17 2.22
CA VAL A 77 12.72 7.20 1.35
C VAL A 77 11.43 7.82 0.82
N GLU A 78 11.32 7.94 -0.50
CA GLU A 78 10.08 8.29 -1.18
C GLU A 78 9.23 7.04 -1.36
N TRP A 79 7.92 7.18 -1.19
CA TRP A 79 6.96 6.12 -1.44
C TRP A 79 5.85 6.64 -2.36
N LEU A 80 5.35 5.75 -3.20
CA LEU A 80 4.36 6.04 -4.22
C LEU A 80 3.29 4.96 -4.19
N VAL A 81 2.03 5.40 -4.15
CA VAL A 81 0.86 4.52 -4.22
C VAL A 81 0.09 4.86 -5.49
N GLN A 82 -0.10 3.86 -6.35
CA GLN A 82 -0.94 3.94 -7.54
C GLN A 82 -2.11 2.96 -7.38
N PRO A 83 -3.36 3.42 -7.25
CA PRO A 83 -4.51 2.54 -7.29
C PRO A 83 -4.58 1.80 -8.64
N VAL A 84 -4.87 0.50 -8.60
CA VAL A 84 -5.10 -0.31 -9.81
C VAL A 84 -6.33 0.22 -10.55
N GLY A 85 -6.21 0.40 -11.86
CA GLY A 85 -7.24 1.03 -12.70
C GLY A 85 -7.42 2.54 -12.49
N GLY A 86 -6.70 3.14 -11.52
CA GLY A 86 -6.65 4.58 -11.33
C GLY A 86 -5.87 5.30 -12.42
N ARG A 87 -6.13 6.59 -12.57
CA ARG A 87 -5.37 7.46 -13.47
C ARG A 87 -4.04 7.85 -12.83
N ALA A 88 -3.14 8.41 -13.64
CA ALA A 88 -1.85 8.92 -13.15
C ALA A 88 -2.02 10.08 -12.14
N GLU A 89 -3.12 10.83 -12.23
CA GLU A 89 -3.48 11.91 -11.30
C GLU A 89 -3.95 11.41 -9.92
N ASP A 90 -4.38 10.14 -9.81
CA ASP A 90 -4.76 9.50 -8.54
C ASP A 90 -3.53 8.99 -7.77
N ARG A 91 -2.35 9.10 -8.35
CA ARG A 91 -1.08 8.70 -7.75
C ARG A 91 -0.78 9.58 -6.54
N ILE A 92 -0.40 8.94 -5.45
CA ILE A 92 0.04 9.61 -4.23
C ILE A 92 1.53 9.39 -4.08
N ILE A 93 2.27 10.46 -3.82
CA ILE A 93 3.72 10.43 -3.62
C ILE A 93 4.00 11.21 -2.34
N ASP A 94 4.78 10.62 -1.43
CA ASP A 94 5.27 11.29 -0.23
C ASP A 94 6.61 10.69 0.20
N SER A 95 7.18 11.16 1.30
CA SER A 95 8.48 10.70 1.79
C SER A 95 8.56 10.61 3.30
N GLU A 96 9.38 9.67 3.77
CA GLU A 96 9.65 9.42 5.20
C GLU A 96 11.15 9.23 5.43
N PRO A 97 11.65 9.46 6.67
CA PRO A 97 13.08 9.40 6.94
C PRO A 97 13.64 7.96 6.95
N THR A 98 12.78 6.95 7.09
CA THR A 98 13.17 5.53 7.10
C THR A 98 12.23 4.67 6.28
N GLY A 99 12.70 3.52 5.79
CA GLY A 99 11.89 2.59 5.01
C GLY A 99 10.67 2.05 5.76
N ALA A 100 10.85 1.70 7.04
CA ALA A 100 9.72 1.24 7.88
C ALA A 100 8.62 2.30 8.01
N ARG A 101 9.00 3.58 8.21
CA ARG A 101 8.01 4.67 8.26
C ARG A 101 7.35 4.91 6.91
N ALA A 102 8.11 4.83 5.81
CA ALA A 102 7.57 4.94 4.45
C ALA A 102 6.51 3.86 4.17
N VAL A 103 6.80 2.60 4.54
CA VAL A 103 5.85 1.49 4.40
C VAL A 103 4.61 1.73 5.27
N GLN A 104 4.77 2.09 6.54
CA GLN A 104 3.64 2.39 7.43
C GLN A 104 2.77 3.53 6.89
N ALA A 105 3.37 4.62 6.44
CA ALA A 105 2.66 5.77 5.88
C ALA A 105 1.91 5.39 4.59
N ALA A 106 2.54 4.62 3.70
CA ALA A 106 1.92 4.13 2.48
C ALA A 106 0.73 3.20 2.77
N LEU A 107 0.89 2.23 3.68
CA LEU A 107 -0.19 1.30 4.07
C LEU A 107 -1.36 2.04 4.72
N ALA A 108 -1.10 2.98 5.63
CA ALA A 108 -2.14 3.81 6.24
C ALA A 108 -2.90 4.65 5.18
N ARG A 109 -2.19 5.13 4.16
CA ARG A 109 -2.82 5.86 3.05
C ARG A 109 -3.69 4.96 2.20
N MET A 110 -3.23 3.75 1.87
CA MET A 110 -4.03 2.75 1.14
C MET A 110 -5.27 2.34 1.94
N GLU A 111 -5.14 2.10 3.24
CA GLU A 111 -6.27 1.79 4.13
C GLU A 111 -7.33 2.90 4.14
N THR A 112 -6.90 4.17 4.16
CA THR A 112 -7.80 5.32 4.06
C THR A 112 -8.58 5.29 2.74
N ILE A 113 -7.90 5.06 1.61
CA ILE A 113 -8.54 5.01 0.29
C ILE A 113 -9.57 3.89 0.21
N VAL A 114 -9.22 2.69 0.71
CA VAL A 114 -10.13 1.54 0.71
C VAL A 114 -11.34 1.83 1.61
N THR A 115 -11.11 2.39 2.80
CA THR A 115 -12.18 2.73 3.74
C THR A 115 -13.15 3.76 3.14
N ASP A 116 -12.62 4.80 2.48
CA ASP A 116 -13.42 5.83 1.82
C ASP A 116 -14.25 5.26 0.67
N ARG A 117 -13.67 4.35 -0.14
CA ARG A 117 -14.39 3.63 -1.20
C ARG A 117 -15.53 2.79 -0.64
N ILE A 118 -15.27 1.99 0.40
CA ILE A 118 -16.28 1.16 1.06
C ILE A 118 -17.43 2.02 1.61
N ALA A 119 -17.11 3.16 2.22
CA ALA A 119 -18.11 4.09 2.72
C ALA A 119 -18.96 4.69 1.58
N ALA A 120 -18.32 5.08 0.47
CA ALA A 120 -19.00 5.64 -0.69
C ALA A 120 -19.95 4.64 -1.38
N MET A 121 -19.62 3.35 -1.38
CA MET A 121 -20.48 2.29 -1.93
C MET A 121 -21.68 1.98 -1.04
N LYS A 122 -21.53 2.03 0.29
CA LYS A 122 -22.64 1.80 1.24
C LYS A 122 -23.66 2.93 1.28
N GLY A 123 -23.29 4.12 0.81
CA GLY A 123 -24.17 5.29 0.71
C GLY A 123 -24.95 5.40 -0.61
N LYS A 124 -24.72 4.48 -1.56
CA LYS A 124 -25.47 4.33 -2.81
C LYS A 124 -26.52 3.25 -2.68
#